data_AF-A0A5M6IX81-F1
#
_entry.id   AF-A0A5M6IX81-F1
#
_cell.length_a   1.000
_cell.length_b   1.000
_cell.length_c   1.000
_cell.angle_alpha   90.00
_cell.angle_beta   90.00
_cell.angle_gamma   90.00
#
_symmetry.space_group_name_H-M   'P 1'
#
loop_
_entity.id
_entity.type
_entity.pdbx_description
1 polymer ?
#
loop_
_entity_poly.entity_id
_entity_poly.type
_entity_poly.pdbx_seq_one_letter_code
_entity_poly.pdbx_strand_id
1 'polypeptide(L)'
;MTHPWWRALPVLAALCTLPAAAQAHAILLDMRPAASSTVAPGSVTFQLRFNSRIDAHRSRLTLTRPDRSQTDLPIADGGSADVLAATADLSPGAYTLRWQVLAIDGHITRGDIAFSVKAP
;
A
#
# COMPACT_ATOMS: atom_id res chain seq x y z
N MET A 1 -12.23 33.33 -65.20
CA MET A 1 -11.57 32.12 -64.68
C MET A 1 -10.07 32.42 -64.70
N THR A 2 -9.36 32.61 -63.60
CA THR A 2 -9.15 31.67 -62.48
C THR A 2 -8.67 32.45 -61.22
N HIS A 3 -9.21 32.15 -60.04
CA HIS A 3 -8.71 32.67 -58.75
C HIS A 3 -7.55 31.79 -58.26
N PRO A 4 -6.38 32.32 -57.83
CA PRO A 4 -5.37 31.54 -57.13
C PRO A 4 -5.73 31.43 -55.64
N TRP A 5 -6.54 30.42 -55.35
CA TRP A 5 -6.67 29.71 -54.08
C TRP A 5 -5.31 29.23 -53.52
N TRP A 6 -4.51 30.13 -52.95
CA TRP A 6 -3.50 29.71 -51.98
C TRP A 6 -4.26 29.14 -50.77
N ARG A 7 -4.44 27.82 -50.76
CA ARG A 7 -4.88 27.08 -49.58
C ARG A 7 -3.70 27.05 -48.62
N ALA A 8 -3.73 27.91 -47.60
CA ALA A 8 -2.88 27.71 -46.44
C ALA A 8 -3.26 26.37 -45.80
N LEU A 9 -2.38 25.39 -45.88
CA LEU A 9 -2.55 24.11 -45.19
C LEU A 9 -2.32 24.37 -43.69
N PRO A 10 -3.31 24.16 -42.80
CA PRO A 10 -3.02 24.22 -41.38
C PRO A 10 -2.12 23.03 -41.05
N VAL A 11 -0.87 23.31 -40.66
CA VAL A 11 0.00 22.30 -40.04
C VAL A 11 -0.68 21.89 -38.75
N LEU A 12 -1.29 20.72 -38.75
CA LEU A 12 -1.84 20.08 -37.57
C LEU A 12 -0.65 19.72 -36.67
N ALA A 13 -0.35 20.56 -35.69
CA ALA A 13 0.64 20.27 -34.67
C ALA A 13 0.13 19.07 -33.85
N ALA A 14 0.60 17.87 -34.16
CA ALA A 14 0.33 16.67 -33.40
C ALA A 14 1.00 16.84 -32.02
N LEU A 15 0.21 17.22 -31.02
CA LEU A 15 0.64 17.27 -29.64
C LEU A 15 0.79 15.82 -29.15
N CYS A 16 1.98 15.25 -29.30
CA CYS A 16 2.33 13.98 -28.69
C CYS A 16 2.33 14.15 -27.17
N THR A 17 1.19 13.88 -26.53
CA THR A 17 1.14 13.69 -25.09
C THR A 17 1.86 12.39 -24.78
N LEU A 18 3.14 12.48 -24.38
CA LEU A 18 3.83 11.34 -23.77
C LEU A 18 2.99 10.90 -22.56
N PRO A 19 2.66 9.60 -22.42
CA PRO A 19 2.02 9.14 -21.20
C PRO A 19 2.99 9.43 -20.06
N ALA A 20 2.60 10.35 -19.17
CA ALA A 20 3.28 10.49 -17.90
C ALA A 20 3.20 9.11 -17.23
N ALA A 21 4.36 8.48 -17.02
CA ALA A 21 4.42 7.26 -16.24
C ALA A 21 3.93 7.61 -14.83
N ALA A 22 2.64 7.39 -14.58
CA ALA A 22 2.08 7.51 -13.24
C ALA A 22 2.75 6.42 -12.41
N GLN A 23 3.66 6.80 -11.52
CA GLN A 23 4.32 5.87 -10.63
C GLN A 23 3.26 5.29 -9.67
N ALA A 24 2.80 4.06 -9.96
CA ALA A 24 1.72 3.38 -9.26
C ALA A 24 2.23 2.46 -8.13
N HIS A 25 3.42 2.73 -7.60
CA HIS A 25 3.96 2.04 -6.43
C HIS A 25 2.98 2.12 -5.26
N ALA A 26 2.75 1.01 -4.56
CA ALA A 26 1.94 1.02 -3.34
C ALA A 26 2.66 1.76 -2.21
N ILE A 27 2.10 2.89 -1.80
CA ILE A 27 2.53 3.68 -0.66
C ILE A 27 1.49 3.51 0.44
N LEU A 28 1.93 3.20 1.65
CA LEU A 28 1.06 3.12 2.82
C LEU A 28 0.48 4.52 3.13
N LEU A 29 -0.84 4.64 3.09
CA LEU A 29 -1.56 5.88 3.35
C LEU A 29 -2.04 5.98 4.79
N ASP A 30 -2.52 4.87 5.35
CA ASP A 30 -3.06 4.82 6.71
C ASP A 30 -2.92 3.42 7.28
N MET A 31 -2.91 3.31 8.61
CA MET A 31 -2.95 2.03 9.30
C MET A 31 -3.79 2.07 10.58
N ARG A 32 -4.35 0.91 10.93
CA ARG A 32 -5.03 0.67 12.20
C ARG A 32 -4.43 -0.56 12.88
N PRO A 33 -4.17 -0.53 14.20
CA PRO A 33 -4.07 0.67 15.05
C PRO A 33 -3.09 1.69 14.46
N ALA A 34 -3.30 2.98 14.73
CA ALA A 34 -2.43 4.02 14.18
C ALA A 34 -0.99 3.82 14.62
N ALA A 35 -0.03 4.15 13.75
CA ALA A 35 1.38 4.16 14.11
C ALA A 35 1.59 4.98 15.39
N SER A 36 2.43 4.48 16.29
CA SER A 36 2.73 5.13 17.58
C SER A 36 1.55 5.25 18.58
N SER A 37 0.38 4.68 18.29
CA SER A 37 -0.70 4.57 19.29
C SER A 37 -0.35 3.55 20.37
N THR A 38 -0.87 3.75 21.59
CA THR A 38 -0.81 2.72 22.63
C THR A 38 -1.87 1.66 22.30
N VAL A 39 -1.41 0.44 22.00
CA VAL A 39 -2.29 -0.68 21.65
C VAL A 39 -2.62 -1.46 22.92
N ALA A 40 -3.90 -1.74 23.16
CA ALA A 40 -4.30 -2.61 24.25
C ALA A 40 -3.94 -4.09 23.95
N PRO A 41 -3.60 -4.90 24.96
CA PRO A 41 -3.36 -6.33 24.77
C PRO A 41 -4.65 -7.07 24.39
N GLY A 42 -4.50 -8.23 23.76
CA GLY A 42 -5.59 -9.07 23.29
C GLY A 42 -5.58 -9.27 21.78
N SER A 43 -6.73 -9.59 21.20
CA SER A 43 -6.88 -9.84 19.77
C SER A 43 -6.95 -8.51 19.02
N VAL A 44 -5.92 -8.22 18.22
CA VAL A 44 -5.76 -6.95 17.51
C VAL A 44 -5.82 -7.18 16.01
N THR A 45 -6.72 -6.48 15.34
CA THR A 45 -6.80 -6.45 13.89
C THR A 45 -5.98 -5.28 13.34
N PHE A 46 -5.00 -5.62 12.53
CA PHE A 46 -4.24 -4.69 11.71
C PHE A 46 -4.98 -4.44 10.39
N GLN A 47 -5.04 -3.18 9.96
CA GLN A 47 -5.48 -2.80 8.61
C GLN A 47 -4.50 -1.79 8.05
N LEU A 48 -3.97 -2.04 6.86
CA LEU A 48 -3.03 -1.16 6.16
C LEU A 48 -3.64 -0.79 4.82
N ARG A 49 -3.85 0.51 4.57
CA ARG A 49 -4.45 1.02 3.33
C ARG A 49 -3.40 1.68 2.46
N PHE A 50 -3.42 1.37 1.17
CA PHE A 50 -2.47 1.85 0.18
C PHE A 50 -3.11 2.81 -0.82
N ASN A 51 -2.30 3.57 -1.55
CA ASN A 51 -2.75 4.45 -2.64
C ASN A 51 -3.02 3.72 -3.97
N SER A 52 -2.74 2.42 -4.03
CA SER A 52 -2.85 1.58 -5.21
C SER A 52 -3.59 0.29 -4.87
N ARG A 53 -4.23 -0.32 -5.87
CA ARG A 53 -4.69 -1.70 -5.76
C ARG A 53 -3.49 -2.63 -5.55
N ILE A 54 -3.68 -3.65 -4.74
CA ILE A 54 -2.65 -4.62 -4.37
C ILE A 54 -3.08 -6.05 -4.70
N ASP A 55 -2.12 -6.94 -4.83
CA ASP A 55 -2.33 -8.38 -4.83
C ASP A 55 -2.13 -8.90 -3.39
N ALA A 56 -3.24 -9.13 -2.68
CA ALA A 56 -3.21 -9.56 -1.29
C ALA A 56 -2.54 -10.94 -1.10
N HIS A 57 -2.79 -11.89 -2.00
CA HIS A 57 -2.22 -13.24 -1.92
C HIS A 57 -0.70 -13.27 -2.15
N ARG A 58 -0.16 -12.31 -2.89
CA ARG A 58 1.29 -12.14 -3.09
C ARG A 58 1.93 -11.07 -2.18
N SER A 59 1.15 -10.52 -1.26
CA SER A 59 1.62 -9.62 -0.21
C SER A 59 1.86 -10.36 1.11
N ARG A 60 2.51 -9.71 2.07
CA ARG A 60 2.89 -10.33 3.35
C ARG A 60 2.86 -9.32 4.49
N LEU A 61 2.37 -9.78 5.64
CA LEU A 61 2.53 -9.13 6.93
C LEU A 61 3.34 -10.05 7.84
N THR A 62 4.43 -9.53 8.42
CA THR A 62 5.28 -10.28 9.34
C THR A 62 5.39 -9.52 10.65
N LEU A 63 5.03 -10.18 11.75
CA LEU A 63 5.08 -9.62 13.10
C LEU A 63 6.36 -10.07 13.79
N THR A 64 7.20 -9.12 14.20
CA THR A 64 8.29 -9.34 15.15
C THR A 64 7.79 -9.07 16.56
N ARG A 65 7.95 -10.06 17.45
CA ARG A 65 7.50 -10.02 18.85
C ARG A 65 8.59 -9.51 19.80
N PRO A 66 8.25 -9.23 21.08
CA PRO A 66 9.22 -8.75 22.07
C PRO A 66 10.41 -9.70 22.30
N ASP A 67 10.19 -11.00 22.13
CA ASP A 67 11.23 -12.04 22.23
C ASP A 67 12.09 -12.18 20.97
N ARG A 68 11.87 -11.31 19.96
CA ARG A 68 12.47 -11.31 18.63
C ARG A 68 12.03 -12.46 17.72
N SER A 69 11.06 -13.28 18.13
CA SER A 69 10.44 -14.25 17.23
C SER A 69 9.68 -13.52 16.11
N GLN A 70 9.68 -14.13 14.93
CA GLN A 70 8.93 -13.64 13.77
C GLN A 70 7.82 -14.60 13.39
N THR A 71 6.67 -14.07 13.01
CA THR A 71 5.55 -14.86 12.49
C THR A 71 4.84 -14.12 11.39
N ASP A 72 4.61 -14.82 10.29
CA ASP A 72 3.76 -14.31 9.22
C ASP A 72 2.30 -14.36 9.65
N LEU A 73 1.60 -13.23 9.50
CA LEU A 73 0.20 -13.13 9.82
C LEU A 73 -0.63 -13.55 8.60
N PRO A 74 -1.67 -14.38 8.79
CA PRO A 74 -2.59 -14.71 7.71
C PRO A 74 -3.33 -13.44 7.29
N ILE A 75 -3.24 -13.10 6.00
CA ILE A 75 -3.99 -11.99 5.43
C ILE A 75 -5.44 -12.44 5.26
N ALA A 76 -6.38 -11.63 5.74
CA ALA A 76 -7.79 -11.87 5.59
C ALA A 76 -8.24 -11.69 4.13
N ASP A 77 -9.10 -12.59 3.66
CA ASP A 77 -9.73 -12.50 2.34
C ASP A 77 -10.89 -11.50 2.33
N GLY A 78 -11.29 -11.06 1.14
CA GLY A 78 -12.51 -10.26 0.94
C GLY A 78 -12.43 -8.80 1.39
N GLY A 79 -11.24 -8.29 1.73
CA GLY A 79 -11.01 -6.88 2.00
C GLY A 79 -11.12 -5.98 0.76
N SER A 80 -11.05 -4.66 0.97
CA SER A 80 -10.93 -3.69 -0.13
C SER A 80 -9.64 -3.93 -0.92
N ALA A 81 -9.69 -3.63 -2.23
CA ALA A 81 -8.62 -4.00 -3.16
C ALA A 81 -7.28 -3.26 -2.91
N ASP A 82 -7.28 -2.26 -2.04
CA ASP A 82 -6.15 -1.44 -1.60
C ASP A 82 -5.81 -1.65 -0.11
N VAL A 83 -6.33 -2.70 0.54
CA VAL A 83 -6.15 -2.94 1.97
C VAL A 83 -5.59 -4.34 2.25
N LEU A 84 -4.59 -4.40 3.15
CA LEU A 84 -4.23 -5.63 3.85
C LEU A 84 -4.86 -5.62 5.24
N ALA A 85 -5.46 -6.74 5.65
CA ALA A 85 -5.95 -6.94 6.99
C ALA A 85 -5.42 -8.26 7.57
N ALA A 86 -5.06 -8.26 8.84
CA ALA A 86 -4.68 -9.48 9.56
C ALA A 86 -4.95 -9.30 11.06
N THR A 87 -5.14 -10.40 11.78
CA THR A 87 -5.36 -10.39 13.23
C THR A 87 -4.25 -11.15 13.94
N ALA A 88 -3.82 -10.64 15.10
CA ALA A 88 -2.89 -11.33 15.98
C ALA A 88 -3.26 -11.10 17.44
N ASP A 89 -2.99 -12.11 18.28
CA ASP A 89 -3.09 -11.97 19.72
C ASP A 89 -1.79 -11.41 20.30
N LEU A 90 -1.90 -10.31 21.03
CA LEU A 90 -0.76 -9.54 21.51
C LEU A 90 -0.74 -9.46 23.04
N SER A 91 0.40 -9.78 23.62
CA SER A 91 0.73 -9.49 25.03
C SER A 91 1.48 -8.16 25.15
N PRO A 92 1.55 -7.54 26.34
CA PRO A 92 2.32 -6.31 26.55
C PRO A 92 3.78 -6.45 26.10
N GLY A 93 4.29 -5.45 25.38
CA GLY A 93 5.65 -5.44 24.88
C GLY A 93 5.88 -4.54 23.66
N ALA A 94 7.10 -4.60 23.11
CA ALA A 94 7.49 -3.89 21.89
C ALA A 94 7.42 -4.81 20.68
N TYR A 95 6.82 -4.33 19.59
CA TYR A 95 6.58 -5.10 18.37
C TYR A 95 6.99 -4.28 17.15
N THR A 96 7.28 -5.01 16.07
CA THR A 96 7.41 -4.42 14.73
C THR A 96 6.54 -5.19 13.76
N LEU A 97 5.61 -4.50 13.08
CA LEU A 97 4.88 -5.03 11.95
C LEU A 97 5.58 -4.64 10.65
N ARG A 98 6.15 -5.62 9.97
CA ARG A 98 6.71 -5.46 8.63
C ARG A 98 5.64 -5.78 7.60
N TRP A 99 5.52 -4.94 6.58
CA TRP A 99 4.68 -5.20 5.42
C TRP A 99 5.52 -5.27 4.14
N GLN A 100 5.09 -6.13 3.24
CA GLN A 100 5.57 -6.23 1.87
C GLN A 100 4.36 -6.34 0.94
N VAL A 101 4.24 -5.43 -0.01
CA VAL A 101 3.03 -5.29 -0.83
C VAL A 101 3.40 -5.36 -2.28
N LEU A 102 2.72 -6.22 -3.04
CA LEU A 102 2.79 -6.23 -4.49
C LEU A 102 1.64 -5.37 -5.03
N ALA A 103 1.98 -4.23 -5.62
CA ALA A 103 1.03 -3.41 -6.35
C ALA A 103 0.67 -4.07 -7.69
N ILE A 104 -0.51 -3.74 -8.23
CA ILE A 104 -0.94 -4.29 -9.54
C ILE A 104 -0.08 -3.81 -10.72
N ASP A 105 0.75 -2.79 -10.51
CA ASP A 105 1.73 -2.33 -11.49
C ASP A 105 2.98 -3.25 -11.54
N GLY A 106 3.04 -4.26 -10.68
CA GLY A 106 4.11 -5.25 -10.62
C GLY A 106 5.24 -4.92 -9.65
N HIS A 107 5.24 -3.76 -9.01
CA HIS A 107 6.29 -3.37 -8.08
C HIS A 107 6.00 -3.83 -6.64
N ILE A 108 7.07 -4.21 -5.94
CA ILE A 108 7.02 -4.53 -4.52
C ILE A 108 7.52 -3.35 -3.70
N THR A 109 6.71 -2.89 -2.75
CA THR A 109 7.10 -1.93 -1.72
C THR A 109 7.10 -2.57 -0.34
N ARG A 110 7.84 -1.97 0.60
CA ARG A 110 8.02 -2.50 1.97
C ARG A 110 8.11 -1.36 2.97
N GLY A 111 7.78 -1.68 4.22
CA GLY A 111 8.03 -0.82 5.35
C GLY A 111 7.90 -1.56 6.67
N ASP A 112 8.39 -0.92 7.73
CA ASP A 112 8.36 -1.43 9.09
C ASP A 112 7.63 -0.43 9.98
N ILE A 113 6.78 -0.93 10.87
CA ILE A 113 6.00 -0.13 11.79
C ILE A 113 6.26 -0.63 13.21
N ALA A 114 7.00 0.16 13.99
CA ALA A 114 7.21 -0.12 15.40
C ALA A 114 6.00 0.36 16.23
N PHE A 115 5.56 -0.45 17.18
CA PHE A 115 4.49 -0.11 18.12
C PHE A 115 4.68 -0.81 19.46
N SER A 116 3.98 -0.32 20.49
CA SER A 116 4.00 -0.90 21.84
C SER A 116 2.60 -1.25 22.29
N VAL A 117 2.49 -2.45 22.86
CA VAL A 117 1.29 -2.94 23.52
C VAL A 117 1.46 -2.70 25.01
N LYS A 118 0.52 -1.98 25.63
CA LYS A 118 0.55 -1.67 27.06
C LYS A 118 -0.77 -2.08 27.70
N ALA A 119 -0.67 -2.69 28.88
CA ALA A 119 -1.85 -2.87 29.72
C ALA A 119 -2.42 -1.48 30.09
N PRO A 120 -3.75 -1.36 30.24
CA PRO A 120 -4.39 -0.16 30.75
C PRO A 120 -3.92 0.20 32.17
#